data_AF-A0A933U089-F1
#
_entry.id   AF-A0A933U089-F1
#
_cell.length_a   1.000
_cell.length_b   1.000
_cell.length_c   1.000
_cell.angle_alpha   90.00
_cell.angle_beta   90.00
_cell.angle_gamma   90.00
#
_symmetry.space_group_name_H-M   'P 1'
#
loop_
_entity.id
_entity.type
_entity.pdbx_description
1 polymer ?
#
loop_
_entity_poly.entity_id
_entity_poly.type
_entity_poly.pdbx_seq_one_letter_code
_entity_poly.pdbx_strand_id
1 'polypeptide(L)'
;MTAVQSERAQTGQKQLTVAQMLHVMRVEFHRARSQRYPLVCAMLSIDGLEGLSETCGFGTKQRLMRAAYDLLRATCREQACIGMALMAGERIMAVFPNLAPTRASDLGRVLCERARASELPTEGGIVTLALSIGMAHNLLAETNSSFEGIVQIAGRALSMARDGGGGKSFLWREAEAELEQLRDELAERKKSFEEQHAVLQEEVSEIGGLQKAEVLDRLQALFAGVARTDAIAELERQVLAVAAKELFEERQKAIQKTVDEHKRQIDQLERRIAKLTQILGVTEEELKRVMAMKAIDSGVASIFREVQGLTASEEQGETKKAMMSAIFEANLAFQKRAAPAGAA
;
A
#
# COMPACT_ATOMS: atom_id res chain seq x y z
N MET A 1 30.44 8.85 34.52
CA MET A 1 29.92 9.61 35.67
C MET A 1 30.15 11.08 35.36
N THR A 2 29.19 12.00 35.25
CA THR A 2 27.76 12.03 35.58
C THR A 2 27.20 13.30 34.92
N ALA A 3 25.88 13.43 34.82
CA ALA A 3 25.15 14.68 34.60
C ALA A 3 25.06 15.26 33.17
N VAL A 4 24.12 14.71 32.39
CA VAL A 4 23.16 15.55 31.63
C VAL A 4 21.75 15.08 31.99
N GLN A 5 21.47 15.14 33.29
CA GLN A 5 20.12 15.35 33.79
C GLN A 5 20.03 16.84 34.11
N SER A 6 19.60 17.66 33.16
CA SER A 6 19.20 19.04 33.43
C SER A 6 17.78 19.27 32.92
N GLU A 7 16.89 19.43 33.91
CA GLU A 7 15.83 20.44 33.91
C GLU A 7 14.63 20.25 32.97
N ARG A 8 13.85 19.19 33.21
CA ARG A 8 12.40 19.17 32.93
C ARG A 8 11.59 18.75 34.15
N ALA A 9 11.83 19.41 35.28
CA ALA A 9 11.01 19.26 36.47
C ALA A 9 10.45 20.63 36.90
N GLN A 10 9.37 21.09 36.24
CA GLN A 10 8.48 22.12 36.84
C GLN A 10 7.08 22.26 36.21
N THR A 11 6.59 21.24 35.51
CA THR A 11 5.14 21.02 35.35
C THR A 11 4.89 19.53 35.46
N GLY A 12 4.15 19.08 36.46
CA GLY A 12 3.81 17.68 36.74
C GLY A 12 2.90 17.04 35.69
N GLN A 13 3.17 17.22 34.40
CA GLN A 13 2.56 16.41 33.35
C GLN A 13 3.17 15.01 33.44
N LYS A 14 2.48 14.11 34.15
CA LYS A 14 2.67 12.67 33.98
C LYS A 14 2.65 12.39 32.48
N GLN A 15 3.76 11.93 31.93
CA GLN A 15 3.80 11.45 30.55
C GLN A 15 2.79 10.30 30.43
N LEU A 16 1.83 10.45 29.52
CA LEU A 16 0.83 9.42 29.29
C LEU A 16 1.52 8.12 28.88
N THR A 17 1.07 7.00 29.45
CA THR A 17 1.51 5.69 28.98
C THR A 17 1.06 5.47 27.54
N VAL A 18 1.69 4.52 26.84
CA VAL A 18 1.30 4.14 25.48
C VAL A 18 -0.20 3.79 25.41
N ALA A 19 -0.69 3.03 26.39
CA ALA A 19 -2.10 2.64 26.48
C ALA A 19 -3.02 3.85 26.68
N GLN A 20 -2.62 4.81 27.54
CA GLN A 20 -3.36 6.04 27.75
C GLN A 20 -3.38 6.91 26.48
N MET A 21 -2.26 7.05 25.78
CA MET A 21 -2.20 7.81 24.53
C MET A 21 -3.11 7.22 23.46
N LEU A 22 -3.09 5.90 23.29
CA LEU A 22 -3.99 5.18 22.37
C LEU A 22 -5.46 5.38 22.75
N HIS A 23 -5.78 5.36 24.04
CA HIS A 23 -7.13 5.62 24.51
C HIS A 23 -7.59 7.03 24.15
N VAL A 24 -6.75 8.05 24.38
CA VAL A 24 -7.07 9.45 24.00
C VAL A 24 -7.24 9.58 22.48
N MET A 25 -6.38 8.96 21.68
CA MET A 25 -6.52 8.95 20.22
C MET A 25 -7.83 8.30 19.75
N ARG A 26 -8.26 7.20 20.40
CA ARG A 26 -9.54 6.54 20.11
C ARG A 26 -10.73 7.44 20.50
N VAL A 27 -10.66 8.11 21.63
CA VAL A 27 -11.70 9.07 22.06
C VAL A 27 -11.81 10.22 21.05
N GLU A 28 -10.68 10.77 20.61
CA GLU A 28 -10.66 11.82 19.58
C GLU A 28 -11.17 11.34 18.22
N PHE A 29 -10.93 10.08 17.84
CA PHE A 29 -11.54 9.49 16.65
C PHE A 29 -13.07 9.41 16.76
N HIS A 30 -13.59 8.90 17.88
CA HIS A 30 -15.04 8.85 18.11
C HIS A 30 -15.65 10.26 18.12
N ARG A 31 -14.95 11.23 18.72
CA ARG A 31 -15.37 12.63 18.73
C ARG A 31 -15.39 13.22 17.31
N ALA A 32 -14.35 12.99 16.52
CA ALA A 32 -14.27 13.42 15.12
C ALA A 32 -15.40 12.85 14.27
N ARG A 33 -15.72 11.56 14.46
CA ARG A 33 -16.83 10.90 13.79
C ARG A 33 -18.18 11.51 14.19
N SER A 34 -18.42 11.70 15.48
CA SER A 34 -19.69 12.25 15.99
C SER A 34 -19.89 13.72 15.60
N GLN A 35 -18.83 14.52 15.64
CA GLN A 35 -18.86 15.95 15.34
C GLN A 35 -18.57 16.27 13.87
N ARG A 36 -18.31 15.23 13.05
CA ARG A 36 -18.03 15.31 11.60
C ARG A 36 -16.91 16.28 11.22
N TYR A 37 -15.89 16.41 12.07
CA TYR A 37 -14.68 17.14 11.70
C TYR A 37 -13.62 16.21 11.11
N PRO A 38 -12.73 16.72 10.23
CA PRO A 38 -11.70 15.90 9.62
C PRO A 38 -10.65 15.52 10.66
N LEU A 39 -10.31 14.23 10.69
CA LEU A 39 -9.23 13.69 11.49
C LEU A 39 -8.33 12.85 10.60
N VAL A 40 -7.03 13.09 10.71
CA VAL A 40 -6.00 12.40 9.94
C VAL A 40 -5.15 11.54 10.87
N CYS A 41 -4.94 10.29 10.50
CA CYS A 41 -3.93 9.43 11.09
C CYS A 41 -2.72 9.37 10.15
N ALA A 42 -1.53 9.57 10.69
CA ALA A 42 -0.26 9.45 9.98
C ALA A 42 0.61 8.38 10.65
N MET A 43 1.21 7.53 9.84
CA MET A 43 2.18 6.51 10.22
C MET A 43 3.51 6.86 9.55
N LEU A 44 4.59 6.92 10.32
CA LEU A 44 5.92 7.26 9.84
C LEU A 44 6.91 6.14 10.16
N SER A 45 7.84 5.89 9.25
CA SER A 45 9.01 5.06 9.48
C SER A 45 10.26 5.66 8.84
N ILE A 46 11.41 5.34 9.41
CA ILE A 46 12.72 5.70 8.84
C ILE A 46 13.11 4.62 7.85
N ASP A 47 13.47 5.03 6.63
CA ASP A 47 13.87 4.08 5.59
C ASP A 47 15.27 3.54 5.88
N GLY A 48 15.45 2.23 5.73
CA GLY A 48 16.75 1.57 5.96
C GLY A 48 17.25 1.60 7.41
N LEU A 49 16.36 1.80 8.38
CA LEU A 49 16.73 1.95 9.80
C LEU A 49 17.61 0.80 10.33
N GLU A 50 17.29 -0.44 9.94
CA GLU A 50 18.01 -1.65 10.36
C GLU A 50 19.47 -1.61 9.87
N GLY A 51 19.69 -1.45 8.56
CA GLY A 51 21.05 -1.36 7.99
C GLY A 51 21.84 -0.14 8.49
N LEU A 52 21.18 0.99 8.74
CA LEU A 52 21.81 2.16 9.37
C LEU A 52 22.25 1.86 10.81
N SER A 53 21.44 1.12 11.56
CA SER A 53 21.77 0.75 12.94
C SER A 53 22.91 -0.26 13.04
N GLU A 54 23.03 -1.17 12.06
CA GLU A 54 24.14 -2.11 11.97
C GLU A 54 25.46 -1.40 11.63
N THR A 55 25.42 -0.42 10.73
CA THR A 55 26.61 0.29 10.26
C THR A 55 27.11 1.34 11.26
N CYS A 56 26.20 2.04 11.95
CA CYS A 56 26.52 3.24 12.73
C CYS A 56 26.51 3.01 14.25
N GLY A 57 26.47 1.76 14.71
CA GLY A 57 26.66 1.42 16.12
C GLY A 57 25.43 1.53 17.03
N PHE A 58 25.64 1.15 18.29
CA PHE A 58 24.60 0.98 19.30
C PHE A 58 23.96 2.33 19.66
N GLY A 59 22.63 2.41 19.57
CA GLY A 59 21.87 3.62 19.91
C GLY A 59 21.60 4.58 18.76
N THR A 60 22.18 4.35 17.57
CA THR A 60 21.84 5.12 16.35
C THR A 60 20.35 5.05 16.04
N LYS A 61 19.74 3.87 16.19
CA LYS A 61 18.30 3.67 16.05
C LYS A 61 17.48 4.64 16.91
N GLN A 62 17.83 4.78 18.19
CA GLN A 62 17.09 5.65 19.11
C GLN A 62 17.33 7.14 18.81
N ARG A 63 18.54 7.49 18.37
CA ARG A 63 18.88 8.85 17.93
C ARG A 63 18.10 9.25 16.68
N LEU A 64 18.07 8.38 15.67
CA LEU A 64 17.32 8.58 14.43
C LEU A 64 15.81 8.69 14.69
N MET A 65 15.25 7.79 15.49
CA MET A 65 13.83 7.84 15.87
C MET A 65 13.47 9.11 16.63
N ARG A 66 14.34 9.57 17.54
CA ARG A 66 14.13 10.83 18.26
C ARG A 66 14.21 12.03 17.32
N ALA A 67 15.17 12.05 16.40
CA ALA A 67 15.30 13.09 15.40
C ALA A 67 14.07 13.16 14.49
N ALA A 68 13.55 12.00 14.04
CA ALA A 68 12.31 11.94 13.26
C ALA A 68 11.09 12.47 14.05
N TYR A 69 10.99 12.15 15.34
CA TYR A 69 9.92 12.66 16.21
C TYR A 69 10.04 14.17 16.45
N ASP A 70 11.25 14.67 16.68
CA ASP A 70 11.49 16.11 16.88
C ASP A 70 11.24 16.88 15.57
N LEU A 71 11.59 16.31 14.41
CA LEU A 71 11.27 16.87 13.10
C LEU A 71 9.76 16.94 12.86
N LEU A 72 9.02 15.88 13.19
CA LEU A 72 7.56 15.87 13.15
C LEU A 72 7.01 17.01 14.02
N ARG A 73 7.46 17.11 15.27
CA ARG A 73 6.98 18.11 16.21
C ARG A 73 7.30 19.54 15.76
N ALA A 74 8.49 19.79 15.21
CA ALA A 74 8.88 21.10 14.71
C ALA A 74 8.01 21.51 13.51
N THR A 75 7.87 20.63 12.53
CA THR A 75 7.04 20.85 11.34
C THR A 75 5.59 21.09 11.71
N CYS A 76 5.05 20.32 12.68
CA CYS A 76 3.69 20.52 13.15
C CYS A 76 3.47 21.88 13.81
N ARG A 77 4.47 22.36 14.59
CA ARG A 77 4.41 23.67 15.23
C ARG A 77 4.39 24.80 14.19
N GLU A 78 5.23 24.70 13.17
CA GLU A 78 5.34 25.70 12.11
C GLU A 78 4.09 25.75 11.22
N GLN A 79 3.52 24.59 10.90
CA GLN A 79 2.28 24.51 10.11
C GLN A 79 1.01 24.66 10.96
N ALA A 80 1.14 25.01 12.25
CA ALA A 80 0.03 25.15 13.19
C ALA A 80 -0.94 23.97 13.20
N CYS A 81 -0.42 22.74 13.11
CA CYS A 81 -1.22 21.53 13.31
C CYS A 81 -1.03 20.98 14.73
N ILE A 82 -2.16 20.76 15.39
CA ILE A 82 -2.20 20.24 16.75
C ILE A 82 -2.56 18.76 16.63
N GLY A 83 -1.70 17.90 17.15
CA GLY A 83 -1.90 16.46 17.09
C GLY A 83 -1.26 15.75 18.26
N MET A 84 -1.62 14.49 18.40
CA MET A 84 -1.03 13.57 19.35
C MET A 84 -0.09 12.64 18.60
N ALA A 85 1.10 12.42 19.12
CA ALA A 85 2.07 11.52 18.50
C ALA A 85 2.62 10.52 19.52
N LEU A 86 2.74 9.27 19.10
CA LEU A 86 3.23 8.15 19.85
C LEU A 86 4.36 7.49 19.06
N MET A 87 5.47 7.22 19.74
CA MET A 87 6.55 6.38 19.20
C MET A 87 6.37 4.95 19.72
N ALA A 88 6.34 3.97 18.81
CA ALA A 88 6.22 2.55 19.15
C ALA A 88 7.16 1.72 18.26
N GLY A 89 8.21 1.17 18.87
CA GLY A 89 9.24 0.42 18.13
C GLY A 89 9.96 1.28 17.10
N GLU A 90 9.83 0.92 15.82
CA GLU A 90 10.45 1.60 14.67
C GLU A 90 9.51 2.55 13.93
N ARG A 91 8.34 2.81 14.52
CA ARG A 91 7.29 3.61 13.88
C ARG A 91 6.85 4.73 14.80
N ILE A 92 6.43 5.82 14.17
CA ILE A 92 5.77 6.94 14.83
C ILE A 92 4.35 7.00 14.28
N MET A 93 3.37 6.97 15.18
CA MET A 93 1.97 7.19 14.85
C MET A 93 1.58 8.58 15.33
N ALA A 94 0.90 9.35 14.49
CA ALA A 94 0.34 10.64 14.85
C ALA A 94 -1.13 10.75 14.43
N VAL A 95 -1.91 11.44 15.25
CA VAL A 95 -3.33 11.71 15.00
C VAL A 95 -3.55 13.21 15.08
N PHE A 96 -4.11 13.77 14.02
CA PHE A 96 -4.34 15.20 13.85
C PHE A 96 -5.84 15.49 13.74
N PRO A 97 -6.49 15.93 14.84
CA PRO A 97 -7.85 16.46 14.77
C PRO A 97 -7.87 17.79 14.01
N ASN A 98 -8.97 18.04 13.29
CA ASN A 98 -9.19 19.26 12.50
C ASN A 98 -8.16 19.51 11.39
N LEU A 99 -7.47 18.46 10.92
CA LEU A 99 -6.55 18.55 9.79
C LEU A 99 -7.25 18.14 8.50
N ALA A 100 -7.41 19.08 7.58
CA ALA A 100 -7.97 18.80 6.27
C ALA A 100 -7.04 17.87 5.45
N PRO A 101 -7.58 16.96 4.61
CA PRO A 101 -6.77 16.03 3.81
C PRO A 101 -5.72 16.71 2.93
N THR A 102 -6.05 17.85 2.30
CA THR A 102 -5.10 18.62 1.46
C THR A 102 -3.88 19.09 2.26
N ARG A 103 -4.13 19.64 3.46
CA ARG A 103 -3.07 20.05 4.38
C ARG A 103 -2.26 18.86 4.92
N ALA A 104 -2.87 17.69 5.02
CA ALA A 104 -2.16 16.48 5.41
C ALA A 104 -1.18 16.03 4.33
N SER A 105 -1.58 16.03 3.06
CA SER A 105 -0.68 15.74 1.94
C SER A 105 0.51 16.71 1.91
N ASP A 106 0.26 18.00 2.10
CA ASP A 106 1.34 19.01 2.21
C ASP A 106 2.25 18.79 3.42
N LEU A 107 1.70 18.45 4.59
CA LEU A 107 2.48 18.11 5.78
C LEU A 107 3.41 16.91 5.52
N GLY A 108 2.88 15.85 4.89
CA GLY A 108 3.67 14.67 4.52
C GLY A 108 4.82 15.02 3.58
N ARG A 109 4.55 15.79 2.53
CA ARG A 109 5.56 16.23 1.57
C ARG A 109 6.67 17.05 2.23
N VAL A 110 6.30 18.04 3.04
CA VAL A 110 7.26 18.91 3.75
C VAL A 110 8.10 18.09 4.75
N LEU A 111 7.51 17.11 5.44
CA LEU A 111 8.25 16.23 6.34
C LEU A 111 9.31 15.41 5.58
N CYS A 112 8.95 14.84 4.43
CA CYS A 112 9.90 14.10 3.59
C CYS A 112 11.01 15.01 3.04
N GLU A 113 10.69 16.21 2.57
CA GLU A 113 11.67 17.20 2.09
C GLU A 113 12.65 17.61 3.20
N ARG A 114 12.15 17.92 4.40
CA ARG A 114 13.00 18.30 5.53
C ARG A 114 13.82 17.15 6.09
N ALA A 115 13.28 15.93 6.06
CA ALA A 115 14.04 14.75 6.48
C ALA A 115 15.27 14.59 5.59
N ARG A 116 15.10 14.69 4.26
CA ARG A 116 16.21 14.56 3.30
C ARG A 116 17.27 15.65 3.46
N ALA A 117 16.88 16.84 3.91
CA ALA A 117 17.80 17.94 4.22
C ALA A 117 18.43 17.82 5.62
N SER A 118 17.96 16.90 6.47
CA SER A 118 18.46 16.72 7.83
C SER A 118 19.66 15.77 7.83
N GLU A 119 20.83 16.33 8.09
CA GLU A 119 22.05 15.58 8.35
C GLU A 119 22.21 15.32 9.85
N LEU A 120 22.31 14.05 10.22
CA LEU A 120 22.45 13.62 11.60
C LEU A 120 23.83 13.03 11.84
N PRO A 121 24.64 13.63 12.73
CA PRO A 121 25.93 13.05 13.10
C PRO A 121 25.68 11.79 13.95
N THR A 122 26.14 10.65 13.43
CA THR A 122 26.18 9.36 14.13
C THR A 122 27.62 8.95 14.40
N GLU A 123 27.82 7.91 15.21
CA GLU A 123 29.16 7.39 15.50
C GLU A 123 29.85 6.84 14.24
N GLY A 124 29.06 6.38 13.25
CA GLY A 124 29.54 5.88 11.96
C GLY A 124 29.64 6.93 10.86
N GLY A 125 29.37 8.21 11.14
CA GLY A 125 29.41 9.29 10.15
C GLY A 125 28.12 10.09 10.06
N ILE A 126 28.03 10.96 9.05
CA ILE A 126 26.84 11.77 8.79
C ILE A 126 25.83 10.94 8.01
N VAL A 127 24.63 10.80 8.56
CA VAL A 127 23.52 10.07 7.94
C VAL A 127 22.42 11.05 7.57
N THR A 128 21.94 10.99 6.33
CA THR A 128 20.76 11.74 5.90
C THR A 128 19.50 10.95 6.26
N LEU A 129 18.50 11.65 6.79
CA LEU A 129 17.25 11.01 7.19
C LEU A 129 16.33 10.81 5.98
N ALA A 130 15.89 9.58 5.73
CA ALA A 130 14.82 9.30 4.78
C ALA A 130 13.58 8.81 5.54
N LEU A 131 12.45 9.48 5.31
CA LEU A 131 11.17 9.15 5.94
C LEU A 131 10.15 8.72 4.90
N SER A 132 9.53 7.58 5.16
CA SER A 132 8.29 7.16 4.52
C SER A 132 7.11 7.48 5.42
N ILE A 133 6.03 8.01 4.83
CA ILE A 133 4.85 8.47 5.55
C ILE A 133 3.59 7.93 4.88
N GLY A 134 2.74 7.26 5.64
CA GLY A 134 1.40 6.85 5.21
C GLY A 134 0.33 7.59 5.98
N MET A 135 -0.66 8.14 5.28
CA MET A 135 -1.73 8.93 5.89
C MET A 135 -3.11 8.42 5.48
N ALA A 136 -4.06 8.52 6.40
CA ALA A 136 -5.48 8.24 6.16
C ALA A 136 -6.33 9.26 6.90
N HIS A 137 -7.54 9.53 6.40
CA HIS A 137 -8.47 10.48 7.03
C HIS A 137 -9.85 9.84 7.25
N ASN A 138 -10.58 10.28 8.26
CA ASN A 138 -11.89 9.73 8.64
C ASN A 138 -13.06 10.10 7.71
N LEU A 139 -12.85 10.97 6.71
CA LEU A 139 -13.90 11.37 5.77
C LEU A 139 -14.26 10.31 4.71
N LEU A 140 -13.59 9.15 4.68
CA LEU A 140 -13.92 8.04 3.77
C LEU A 140 -14.76 7.00 4.51
N ALA A 141 -15.70 6.36 3.82
CA ALA A 141 -16.58 5.36 4.44
C ALA A 141 -15.79 4.22 5.12
N GLU A 142 -14.72 3.77 4.47
CA GLU A 142 -13.88 2.65 4.93
C GLU A 142 -13.09 2.97 6.20
N THR A 143 -12.57 4.19 6.31
CA THR A 143 -11.76 4.67 7.44
C THR A 143 -12.60 5.28 8.57
N ASN A 144 -13.88 5.56 8.34
CA ASN A 144 -14.79 6.15 9.33
C ASN A 144 -15.42 5.11 10.28
N SER A 145 -15.28 3.82 9.95
CA SER A 145 -15.91 2.72 10.67
C SER A 145 -15.35 2.56 12.10
N SER A 146 -14.02 2.51 12.24
CA SER A 146 -13.30 2.31 13.50
C SER A 146 -11.95 3.02 13.53
N PHE A 147 -11.43 3.26 14.73
CA PHE A 147 -10.10 3.82 14.93
C PHE A 147 -9.01 2.86 14.39
N GLU A 148 -9.22 1.56 14.59
CA GLU A 148 -8.37 0.52 14.02
C GLU A 148 -8.35 0.58 12.49
N GLY A 149 -9.50 0.81 11.86
CA GLY A 149 -9.60 0.92 10.41
C GLY A 149 -8.76 2.06 9.86
N ILE A 150 -8.86 3.27 10.42
CA ILE A 150 -8.04 4.40 9.95
C ILE A 150 -6.54 4.17 10.20
N VAL A 151 -6.15 3.55 11.32
CA VAL A 151 -4.75 3.21 11.62
C VAL A 151 -4.23 2.16 10.64
N GLN A 152 -5.04 1.15 10.33
CA GLN A 152 -4.73 0.11 9.36
C GLN A 152 -4.50 0.70 7.97
N ILE A 153 -5.40 1.58 7.52
CA ILE A 153 -5.30 2.21 6.21
C ILE A 153 -4.08 3.15 6.13
N ALA A 154 -3.79 3.93 7.19
CA ALA A 154 -2.57 4.74 7.25
C ALA A 154 -1.30 3.85 7.22
N GLY A 155 -1.34 2.69 7.88
CA GLY A 155 -0.28 1.69 7.83
C GLY A 155 -0.06 1.12 6.43
N ARG A 156 -1.13 0.85 5.67
CA ARG A 156 -1.04 0.40 4.27
C ARG A 156 -0.39 1.46 3.38
N ALA A 157 -0.83 2.71 3.52
CA ALA A 157 -0.21 3.83 2.79
C ALA A 157 1.29 3.97 3.12
N LEU A 158 1.70 3.67 4.36
CA LEU A 158 3.11 3.70 4.76
C LEU A 158 3.92 2.58 4.08
N SER A 159 3.38 1.36 4.04
CA SER A 159 4.03 0.25 3.34
C SER A 159 4.23 0.57 1.86
N MET A 160 3.22 1.17 1.22
CA MET A 160 3.34 1.63 -0.17
C MET A 160 4.44 2.69 -0.35
N ALA A 161 4.57 3.64 0.59
CA ALA A 161 5.65 4.64 0.58
C ALA A 161 7.03 3.99 0.65
N ARG A 162 7.20 3.02 1.57
CA ARG A 162 8.46 2.33 1.79
C ARG A 162 8.87 1.50 0.57
N ASP A 163 7.93 0.71 0.06
CA ASP A 163 8.20 -0.23 -1.03
C ASP A 163 8.26 0.45 -2.40
N GLY A 164 7.70 1.66 -2.51
CA GLY A 164 7.78 2.56 -3.67
C GLY A 164 9.11 3.33 -3.80
N GLY A 165 10.15 2.90 -3.09
CA GLY A 165 11.50 3.49 -3.11
C GLY A 165 11.83 4.39 -1.93
N GLY A 166 10.95 4.48 -0.92
CA GLY A 166 11.17 5.27 0.29
C GLY A 166 11.14 6.78 0.07
N GLY A 167 11.24 7.53 1.16
CA GLY A 167 11.37 8.97 1.17
C GLY A 167 10.14 9.72 0.64
N LYS A 168 8.96 9.09 0.64
CA LYS A 168 7.72 9.62 0.06
C LYS A 168 6.60 9.62 1.08
N SER A 169 5.60 10.47 0.85
CA SER A 169 4.35 10.48 1.59
C SER A 169 3.19 10.07 0.69
N PHE A 170 2.32 9.19 1.16
CA PHE A 170 1.07 8.86 0.49
C PHE A 170 -0.12 9.10 1.39
N LEU A 171 -1.13 9.80 0.87
CA LEU A 171 -2.48 9.77 1.42
C LEU A 171 -3.25 8.63 0.76
N TRP A 172 -3.98 7.82 1.53
CA TRP A 172 -4.66 6.60 1.02
C TRP A 172 -5.45 6.81 -0.28
N ARG A 173 -6.19 7.93 -0.42
CA ARG A 173 -6.93 8.21 -1.66
C ARG A 173 -6.06 8.49 -2.88
N GLU A 174 -4.88 9.08 -2.67
CA GLU A 174 -3.88 9.28 -3.73
C GLU A 174 -3.27 7.92 -4.12
N ALA A 175 -3.05 7.04 -3.15
CA ALA A 175 -2.54 5.70 -3.37
C ALA A 175 -3.53 4.79 -4.13
N GLU A 176 -4.83 4.86 -3.82
CA GLU A 176 -5.88 4.19 -4.60
C GLU A 176 -6.01 4.75 -6.01
N ALA A 177 -5.96 6.08 -6.18
CA ALA A 177 -6.02 6.70 -7.49
C ALA A 177 -4.81 6.32 -8.37
N GLU A 178 -3.61 6.25 -7.80
CA GLU A 178 -2.42 5.77 -8.52
C GLU A 178 -2.56 4.30 -8.94
N LEU A 179 -3.15 3.46 -8.08
CA LEU A 179 -3.42 2.07 -8.42
C LEU A 179 -4.43 1.91 -9.54
N GLU A 180 -5.50 2.70 -9.52
CA GLU A 180 -6.50 2.67 -10.57
C GLU A 180 -5.92 3.18 -11.89
N GLN A 181 -5.12 4.25 -11.87
CA GLN A 181 -4.38 4.72 -13.04
C GLN A 181 -3.45 3.65 -13.62
N LEU A 182 -2.73 2.90 -12.79
CA LEU A 182 -1.87 1.81 -13.24
C LEU A 182 -2.67 0.65 -13.85
N ARG A 183 -3.89 0.38 -13.35
CA ARG A 183 -4.80 -0.63 -13.91
C ARG A 183 -5.36 -0.20 -15.26
N ASP A 184 -5.77 1.06 -15.37
CA ASP A 184 -6.25 1.65 -16.62
C ASP A 184 -5.13 1.64 -17.68
N GLU A 185 -3.91 2.05 -17.32
CA GLU A 185 -2.76 2.01 -18.21
C GLU A 185 -2.48 0.58 -18.69
N LEU A 186 -2.54 -0.41 -17.79
CA LEU A 186 -2.37 -1.82 -18.16
C LEU A 186 -3.48 -2.30 -19.12
N ALA A 187 -4.72 -1.91 -18.88
CA ALA A 187 -5.86 -2.28 -19.74
C ALA A 187 -5.70 -1.69 -21.15
N GLU A 188 -5.35 -0.41 -21.25
CA GLU A 188 -5.07 0.25 -22.54
C GLU A 188 -3.90 -0.41 -23.27
N ARG A 189 -2.80 -0.70 -22.55
CA ARG A 189 -1.63 -1.34 -23.16
C ARG A 189 -1.94 -2.74 -23.67
N LYS A 190 -2.69 -3.55 -22.91
CA LYS A 190 -3.15 -4.87 -23.36
C LYS A 190 -4.01 -4.78 -24.61
N LYS A 191 -4.97 -3.85 -24.64
CA LYS A 191 -5.83 -3.64 -25.81
C LYS A 191 -5.02 -3.22 -27.04
N SER A 192 -4.12 -2.24 -26.88
CA SER A 192 -3.24 -1.77 -27.96
C SER A 192 -2.35 -2.88 -28.49
N PHE A 193 -1.85 -3.75 -27.61
CA PHE A 193 -1.05 -4.91 -27.97
C PHE A 193 -1.85 -5.97 -28.73
N GLU A 194 -3.08 -6.26 -28.30
CA GLU A 194 -3.99 -7.18 -29.01
C GLU A 194 -4.33 -6.66 -30.40
N GLU A 195 -4.62 -5.37 -30.55
CA GLU A 195 -4.90 -4.72 -31.84
C GLU A 195 -3.67 -4.75 -32.75
N GLN A 196 -2.49 -4.37 -32.26
CA GLN A 196 -1.24 -4.43 -33.02
C GLN A 196 -0.86 -5.86 -33.41
N HIS A 197 -1.08 -6.83 -32.52
CA HIS A 197 -0.82 -8.23 -32.81
C HIS A 197 -1.78 -8.77 -33.87
N ALA A 198 -3.06 -8.40 -33.83
CA ALA A 198 -4.03 -8.76 -34.86
C ALA A 198 -3.63 -8.19 -36.24
N VAL A 199 -3.26 -6.90 -36.29
CA VAL A 199 -2.78 -6.26 -37.52
C VAL A 199 -1.51 -6.92 -38.04
N LEU A 200 -0.52 -7.18 -37.17
CA LEU A 200 0.72 -7.85 -37.57
C LEU A 200 0.48 -9.28 -38.08
N GLN A 201 -0.48 -10.02 -37.49
CA GLN A 201 -0.84 -11.35 -37.99
C GLN A 201 -1.53 -11.30 -39.35
N GLU A 202 -2.42 -10.33 -39.55
CA GLU A 202 -3.10 -10.09 -40.82
C GLU A 202 -2.10 -9.67 -41.91
N GLU A 203 -1.20 -8.74 -41.60
CA GLU A 203 -0.11 -8.32 -42.49
C GLU A 203 0.83 -9.48 -42.88
N VAL A 204 1.17 -10.37 -41.95
CA VAL A 204 1.97 -11.56 -42.26
C VAL A 204 1.25 -12.50 -43.23
N SER A 205 -0.08 -12.62 -43.09
CA SER A 205 -0.91 -13.44 -43.96
C SER A 205 -1.06 -12.83 -45.36
N GLU A 206 -1.41 -11.54 -45.44
CA GLU A 206 -1.67 -10.85 -46.71
C GLU A 206 -0.38 -10.49 -47.47
N ILE A 207 0.61 -9.92 -46.78
CA ILE A 207 1.88 -9.51 -47.39
C ILE A 207 2.75 -10.73 -47.68
N GLY A 208 2.64 -11.81 -46.87
CA GLY A 208 3.25 -13.10 -47.18
C GLY A 208 2.78 -13.70 -48.51
N GLY A 209 1.55 -13.38 -48.94
CA GLY A 209 1.04 -13.73 -50.27
C GLY A 209 1.57 -12.83 -51.38
N LEU A 210 1.50 -11.50 -51.18
CA LEU A 210 1.83 -10.51 -52.21
C LEU A 210 3.35 -10.37 -52.48
N GLN A 211 4.18 -10.35 -51.44
CA GLN A 211 5.64 -10.25 -51.62
C GLN A 211 6.26 -11.55 -52.12
N LYS A 212 5.64 -12.69 -51.80
CA LYS A 212 6.02 -13.97 -52.42
C LYS A 212 5.84 -13.87 -53.93
N ALA A 213 4.76 -13.25 -54.42
CA ALA A 213 4.57 -13.00 -55.85
C ALA A 213 5.62 -12.03 -56.42
N GLU A 214 5.91 -10.90 -55.77
CA GLU A 214 6.85 -9.89 -56.30
C GLU A 214 8.32 -10.36 -56.30
N VAL A 215 8.73 -11.10 -55.27
CA VAL A 215 10.07 -11.72 -55.18
C VAL A 215 10.19 -12.88 -56.19
N LEU A 216 9.13 -13.67 -56.35
CA LEU A 216 9.06 -14.69 -57.42
C LEU A 216 9.18 -14.04 -58.80
N ASP A 217 8.49 -12.93 -59.06
CA ASP A 217 8.54 -12.22 -60.35
C ASP A 217 9.94 -11.65 -60.64
N ARG A 218 10.61 -11.05 -59.65
CA ARG A 218 11.99 -10.57 -59.81
C ARG A 218 13.00 -11.69 -60.01
N LEU A 219 12.86 -12.80 -59.27
CA LEU A 219 13.73 -13.95 -59.44
C LEU A 219 13.50 -14.60 -60.81
N GLN A 220 12.26 -14.76 -61.25
CA GLN A 220 11.92 -15.24 -62.60
C GLN A 220 12.48 -14.32 -63.70
N ALA A 221 12.45 -12.99 -63.50
CA ALA A 221 13.05 -12.03 -64.42
C ALA A 221 14.58 -12.17 -64.53
N LEU A 222 15.27 -12.55 -63.44
CA LEU A 222 16.71 -12.84 -63.45
C LEU A 222 17.03 -14.14 -64.21
N PHE A 223 16.15 -15.14 -64.16
CA PHE A 223 16.32 -16.40 -64.89
C PHE A 223 15.86 -16.32 -66.36
N ALA A 224 15.10 -15.29 -66.77
CA ALA A 224 14.60 -15.12 -68.13
C ALA A 224 15.70 -14.97 -69.21
N GLY A 225 16.92 -14.57 -68.83
CA GLY A 225 18.07 -14.44 -69.73
C GLY A 225 18.93 -15.69 -69.92
N VAL A 226 18.60 -16.80 -69.24
CA VAL A 226 19.43 -18.02 -69.21
C VAL A 226 18.83 -19.11 -70.10
N ALA A 227 19.66 -19.80 -70.89
CA ALA A 227 19.21 -20.89 -71.76
C ALA A 227 18.63 -22.04 -70.91
N ARG A 228 17.33 -22.33 -71.09
CA ARG A 228 16.62 -23.36 -70.32
C ARG A 228 17.10 -24.76 -70.67
N THR A 229 17.87 -25.35 -69.76
CA THR A 229 18.09 -26.79 -69.66
C THR A 229 17.33 -27.32 -68.45
N ASP A 230 16.94 -28.59 -68.45
CA ASP A 230 16.16 -29.20 -67.36
C ASP A 230 16.85 -29.07 -65.99
N ALA A 231 18.19 -29.07 -65.97
CA ALA A 231 18.99 -28.86 -64.76
C ALA A 231 18.85 -27.43 -64.19
N ILE A 232 18.68 -26.41 -65.05
CA ILE A 232 18.52 -25.01 -64.63
C ILE A 232 17.11 -24.76 -64.11
N ALA A 233 16.10 -25.42 -64.68
CA ALA A 233 14.70 -25.33 -64.20
C ALA A 233 14.53 -25.93 -62.79
N GLU A 234 15.25 -27.01 -62.48
CA GLU A 234 15.24 -27.60 -61.15
C GLU A 234 15.99 -26.73 -60.13
N LEU A 235 17.12 -26.14 -60.54
CA LEU A 235 17.87 -25.19 -59.71
C LEU A 235 17.07 -23.91 -59.41
N GLU A 236 16.34 -23.38 -60.39
CA GLU A 236 15.44 -22.23 -60.24
C GLU A 236 14.38 -22.49 -59.16
N ARG A 237 13.69 -23.65 -59.19
CA ARG A 237 12.72 -24.01 -58.15
C ARG A 237 13.35 -24.11 -56.76
N GLN A 238 14.55 -24.66 -56.67
CA GLN A 238 15.25 -24.80 -55.40
C GLN A 238 15.67 -23.44 -54.82
N VAL A 239 16.19 -22.54 -55.66
CA VAL A 239 16.58 -21.17 -55.25
C VAL A 239 15.35 -20.37 -54.82
N LEU A 240 14.25 -20.45 -55.55
CA LEU A 240 12.98 -19.80 -55.19
C LEU A 240 12.43 -20.30 -53.84
N ALA A 241 12.48 -21.62 -53.61
CA ALA A 241 12.02 -22.22 -52.36
C ALA A 241 12.87 -21.79 -51.16
N VAL A 242 14.19 -21.69 -51.32
CA VAL A 242 15.11 -21.26 -50.26
C VAL A 242 14.95 -19.76 -49.95
N ALA A 243 14.89 -18.91 -50.98
CA ALA A 243 14.73 -17.46 -50.80
C ALA A 243 13.39 -17.10 -50.14
N ALA A 244 12.29 -17.76 -50.53
CA ALA A 244 10.98 -17.56 -49.91
C ALA A 244 10.97 -18.01 -48.44
N LYS A 245 11.73 -19.07 -48.11
CA LYS A 245 11.86 -19.58 -46.74
C LYS A 245 12.65 -18.63 -45.85
N GLU A 246 13.81 -18.14 -46.30
CA GLU A 246 14.64 -17.23 -45.50
C GLU A 246 13.96 -15.89 -45.21
N LEU A 247 13.29 -15.29 -46.21
CA LEU A 247 12.55 -14.04 -46.02
C LEU A 247 11.40 -14.19 -45.00
N PHE A 248 10.69 -15.32 -45.05
CA PHE A 248 9.63 -15.61 -44.09
C PHE A 248 10.19 -15.78 -42.68
N GLU A 249 11.31 -16.50 -42.54
CA GLU A 249 11.98 -16.72 -41.26
C GLU A 249 12.54 -15.42 -40.65
N GLU A 250 13.16 -14.54 -41.44
CA GLU A 250 13.66 -13.24 -40.94
C GLU A 250 12.53 -12.33 -40.48
N ARG A 251 11.42 -12.27 -41.23
CA ARG A 251 10.27 -11.44 -40.88
C ARG A 251 9.54 -11.97 -39.65
N GLN A 252 9.37 -13.30 -39.56
CA GLN A 252 8.80 -13.93 -38.37
C GLN A 252 9.65 -13.66 -37.13
N LYS A 253 10.99 -13.69 -37.26
CA LYS A 253 11.91 -13.29 -36.19
C LYS A 253 11.78 -11.82 -35.81
N ALA A 254 11.62 -10.91 -36.77
CA ALA A 254 11.45 -9.49 -36.49
C ALA A 254 10.15 -9.22 -35.71
N ILE A 255 9.04 -9.81 -36.14
CA ILE A 255 7.74 -9.67 -35.47
C ILE A 255 7.77 -10.27 -34.08
N GLN A 256 8.37 -11.46 -33.93
CA GLN A 256 8.52 -12.11 -32.63
C GLN A 256 9.29 -11.22 -31.64
N LYS A 257 10.33 -10.50 -32.08
CA LYS A 257 11.06 -9.55 -31.22
C LYS A 257 10.18 -8.43 -30.69
N THR A 258 9.39 -7.79 -31.57
CA THR A 258 8.42 -6.75 -31.15
C THR A 258 7.39 -7.30 -30.17
N VAL A 259 6.86 -8.49 -30.44
CA VAL A 259 5.90 -9.17 -29.54
C VAL A 259 6.51 -9.44 -28.17
N ASP A 260 7.75 -9.92 -28.14
CA ASP A 260 8.47 -10.22 -26.90
C ASP A 260 8.78 -8.94 -26.09
N GLU A 261 9.09 -7.82 -26.75
CA GLU A 261 9.29 -6.52 -26.09
C GLU A 261 8.02 -6.01 -25.43
N HIS A 262 6.88 -6.06 -26.12
CA HIS A 262 5.60 -5.66 -25.55
C HIS A 262 5.16 -6.56 -24.39
N LYS A 263 5.37 -7.89 -24.51
CA LYS A 263 5.13 -8.83 -23.41
C LYS A 263 5.95 -8.47 -22.17
N ARG A 264 7.23 -8.12 -22.32
CA ARG A 264 8.06 -7.69 -21.19
C ARG A 264 7.52 -6.45 -20.49
N GLN A 265 6.99 -5.48 -21.24
CA GLN A 265 6.39 -4.28 -20.66
C GLN A 265 5.10 -4.61 -19.87
N ILE A 266 4.24 -5.46 -20.44
CA ILE A 266 3.04 -5.97 -19.75
C ILE A 266 3.43 -6.70 -18.47
N ASP A 267 4.40 -7.63 -18.53
CA ASP A 267 4.90 -8.38 -17.38
C ASP A 267 5.44 -7.44 -16.27
N GLN A 268 6.11 -6.34 -16.64
CA GLN A 268 6.60 -5.36 -15.66
C GLN A 268 5.44 -4.64 -14.95
N LEU A 269 4.42 -4.22 -15.69
CA LEU A 269 3.23 -3.59 -15.11
C LEU A 269 2.43 -4.57 -14.26
N GLU A 270 2.24 -5.80 -14.72
CA GLU A 270 1.58 -6.86 -13.96
C GLU A 270 2.32 -7.18 -12.66
N ARG A 271 3.66 -7.30 -12.70
CA ARG A 271 4.47 -7.48 -11.49
C ARG A 271 4.35 -6.30 -10.54
N ARG A 272 4.28 -5.07 -11.05
CA ARG A 272 4.12 -3.86 -10.22
C ARG A 272 2.74 -3.84 -9.56
N ILE A 273 1.68 -4.13 -10.31
CA ILE A 273 0.30 -4.22 -9.79
C ILE A 273 0.18 -5.38 -8.81
N ALA A 274 0.73 -6.55 -9.12
CA ALA A 274 0.73 -7.71 -8.23
C ALA A 274 1.48 -7.39 -6.94
N LYS A 275 2.63 -6.72 -7.01
CA LYS A 275 3.39 -6.28 -5.84
C LYS A 275 2.58 -5.30 -4.99
N LEU A 276 1.98 -4.28 -5.60
CA LEU A 276 1.16 -3.31 -4.85
C LEU A 276 -0.12 -3.95 -4.29
N THR A 277 -0.78 -4.83 -5.04
CA THR A 277 -1.97 -5.57 -4.61
C THR A 277 -1.65 -6.58 -3.50
N GLN A 278 -0.51 -7.27 -3.61
CA GLN A 278 0.00 -8.15 -2.57
C GLN A 278 0.37 -7.34 -1.32
N ILE A 279 0.95 -6.15 -1.43
CA ILE A 279 1.19 -5.26 -0.29
C ILE A 279 -0.14 -4.84 0.37
N LEU A 280 -1.19 -4.61 -0.42
CA LEU A 280 -2.53 -4.34 0.11
C LEU A 280 -3.16 -5.56 0.81
N GLY A 281 -2.91 -6.78 0.32
CA GLY A 281 -3.44 -8.05 0.86
C GLY A 281 -2.65 -8.65 2.03
N VAL A 282 -1.32 -8.66 1.97
CA VAL A 282 -0.40 -9.23 2.98
C VAL A 282 -0.48 -8.50 4.32
N THR A 283 -0.91 -7.24 4.31
CA THR A 283 -1.14 -6.49 5.55
C THR A 283 -2.33 -6.99 6.37
N GLU A 284 -3.25 -7.80 5.83
CA GLU A 284 -4.33 -8.39 6.61
C GLU A 284 -3.82 -9.52 7.55
N GLU A 285 -2.82 -10.29 7.10
CA GLU A 285 -2.13 -11.29 7.94
C GLU A 285 -1.17 -10.66 8.94
N GLU A 286 -0.49 -9.57 8.57
CA GLU A 286 0.35 -8.81 9.51
C GLU A 286 -0.49 -8.02 10.51
N LEU A 287 -1.70 -7.60 10.16
CA LEU A 287 -2.68 -7.10 11.12
C LEU A 287 -3.15 -8.19 12.07
N LYS A 288 -3.44 -9.41 11.59
CA LYS A 288 -3.70 -10.55 12.48
C LYS A 288 -2.51 -10.81 13.41
N ARG A 289 -1.26 -10.68 12.96
CA ARG A 289 -0.08 -10.82 13.83
C ARG A 289 0.06 -9.68 14.83
N VAL A 290 -0.16 -8.42 14.46
CA VAL A 290 -0.10 -7.27 15.38
C VAL A 290 -1.27 -7.31 16.38
N MET A 291 -2.44 -7.77 15.95
CA MET A 291 -3.61 -8.02 16.81
C MET A 291 -3.46 -9.27 17.67
N ALA A 292 -2.65 -10.27 17.28
CA ALA A 292 -2.34 -11.46 18.07
C ALA A 292 -1.16 -11.26 19.02
N MET A 293 -0.20 -10.37 18.70
CA MET A 293 0.91 -9.99 19.59
C MET A 293 0.45 -9.22 20.83
N LYS A 294 -0.80 -8.75 20.83
CA LYS A 294 -1.48 -8.35 22.05
C LYS A 294 -2.64 -9.31 22.25
N ALA A 295 -2.83 -9.84 23.44
CA ALA A 295 -4.11 -10.44 23.82
C ALA A 295 -5.20 -9.35 23.89
N ILE A 296 -5.48 -8.70 22.75
CA ILE A 296 -6.62 -7.82 22.55
C ILE A 296 -7.69 -8.74 21.99
N ASP A 297 -8.58 -9.13 22.89
CA ASP A 297 -9.88 -9.66 22.54
C ASP A 297 -10.47 -8.77 21.44
N SER A 298 -10.68 -9.36 20.26
CA SER A 298 -11.41 -8.74 19.15
C SER A 298 -12.85 -8.60 19.61
N GLY A 299 -13.10 -7.57 20.41
CA GLY A 299 -14.39 -7.21 21.01
C GLY A 299 -15.40 -6.76 19.97
N VAL A 300 -15.76 -7.66 19.07
CA VAL A 300 -17.03 -7.69 18.36
C VAL A 300 -17.89 -8.77 19.04
N ALA A 301 -18.14 -8.57 20.34
CA ALA A 301 -19.27 -9.14 21.10
C ALA A 301 -19.11 -8.84 22.62
N SER A 302 -19.24 -7.58 23.06
CA SER A 302 -19.51 -7.30 24.49
C SER A 302 -20.10 -5.92 24.77
N ILE A 303 -21.11 -5.48 24.00
CA ILE A 303 -21.93 -4.30 24.39
C ILE A 303 -22.80 -4.59 25.65
N PHE A 304 -22.76 -5.80 26.23
CA PHE A 304 -23.35 -6.08 27.55
C PHE A 304 -22.45 -6.95 28.44
N ARG A 305 -21.21 -6.53 28.74
CA ARG A 305 -20.41 -7.25 29.76
C ARG A 305 -19.65 -6.44 30.81
N GLU A 306 -19.86 -5.13 30.90
CA GLU A 306 -19.46 -4.39 32.09
C GLU A 306 -20.67 -3.63 32.64
N VAL A 307 -21.60 -4.39 33.21
CA VAL A 307 -22.41 -3.86 34.30
C VAL A 307 -21.52 -3.90 35.55
N GLN A 308 -21.13 -2.71 35.97
CA GLN A 308 -20.58 -2.34 37.27
C GLN A 308 -20.80 -3.40 38.38
N GLY A 309 -19.70 -3.89 38.97
CA GLY A 309 -19.73 -4.39 40.36
C GLY A 309 -19.73 -5.89 40.59
N LEU A 310 -19.03 -6.71 39.80
CA LEU A 310 -18.80 -8.13 40.14
C LEU A 310 -17.30 -8.43 40.15
N THR A 311 -16.65 -8.25 41.31
CA THR A 311 -15.34 -8.84 41.57
C THR A 311 -15.49 -10.34 41.76
N ALA A 312 -14.61 -11.13 41.16
CA ALA A 312 -14.65 -12.60 41.12
C ALA A 312 -14.47 -13.31 42.48
N SER A 313 -14.52 -12.60 43.61
CA SER A 313 -14.29 -13.16 44.95
C SER A 313 -15.50 -13.11 45.89
N GLU A 314 -16.72 -12.89 45.39
CA GLU A 314 -17.91 -12.98 46.24
C GLU A 314 -18.46 -14.42 46.31
N GLU A 315 -18.59 -14.93 47.53
CA GLU A 315 -19.10 -16.25 47.94
C GLU A 315 -20.52 -16.58 47.41
N GLN A 316 -21.22 -15.60 46.83
CA GLN A 316 -22.58 -15.73 46.29
C GLN A 316 -22.67 -15.50 44.77
N GLY A 317 -21.53 -15.50 44.06
CA GLY A 317 -21.47 -15.21 42.62
C GLY A 317 -22.30 -16.18 41.77
N GLU A 318 -22.31 -17.47 42.11
CA GLU A 318 -23.07 -18.47 41.35
C GLU A 318 -24.58 -18.32 41.54
N THR A 319 -25.04 -18.06 42.77
CA THR A 319 -26.46 -17.86 43.08
C THR A 319 -27.03 -16.63 42.40
N LYS A 320 -26.29 -15.51 42.38
CA LYS A 320 -26.69 -14.29 41.66
C LYS A 320 -26.69 -14.49 40.14
N LYS A 321 -25.72 -15.24 39.61
CA LYS A 321 -25.66 -15.56 38.17
C LYS A 321 -26.86 -16.41 37.74
N ALA A 322 -27.25 -17.40 38.55
CA ALA A 322 -28.45 -18.20 38.31
C ALA A 322 -29.73 -17.34 38.36
N MET A 323 -29.84 -16.44 39.34
CA MET A 323 -30.99 -15.55 39.48
C MET A 323 -31.11 -14.55 38.31
N MET A 324 -29.99 -14.00 37.83
CA MET A 324 -29.96 -13.10 36.67
C MET A 324 -30.28 -13.83 35.36
N SER A 325 -29.86 -15.09 35.22
CA SER A 325 -30.20 -15.91 34.06
C SER A 325 -31.72 -16.17 33.99
N ALA A 326 -32.36 -16.45 35.13
CA ALA A 326 -33.81 -16.62 35.22
C ALA A 326 -34.58 -15.33 34.89
N ILE A 327 -34.10 -14.18 35.37
CA ILE A 327 -34.70 -12.86 35.05
C ILE A 327 -34.56 -12.55 33.55
N PHE A 328 -33.42 -12.90 32.95
CA PHE A 328 -33.17 -12.68 31.53
C PHE A 328 -34.09 -13.53 30.65
N GLU A 329 -34.28 -14.81 30.98
CA GLU A 329 -35.22 -15.68 30.28
C GLU A 329 -36.67 -15.20 30.41
N ALA A 330 -37.07 -14.73 31.59
CA ALA A 330 -38.38 -14.15 31.82
C ALA A 330 -38.60 -12.87 30.96
N ASN A 331 -37.60 -11.99 30.88
CA ASN A 331 -37.68 -10.78 30.06
C ASN A 331 -37.67 -11.07 28.55
N LEU A 332 -36.91 -12.06 28.11
CA LEU A 332 -36.90 -12.52 26.71
C LEU A 332 -38.27 -13.10 26.32
N ALA A 333 -38.90 -13.87 27.22
CA ALA A 333 -40.25 -14.39 27.04
C ALA A 333 -41.30 -13.26 27.00
N PHE A 334 -41.13 -12.21 27.81
CA PHE A 334 -41.97 -11.01 27.79
C PHE A 334 -41.85 -10.24 26.46
N GLN A 335 -40.63 -10.06 25.93
CA GLN A 335 -40.43 -9.39 24.64
C GLN A 335 -41.02 -10.17 23.47
N LYS A 336 -40.91 -11.51 23.48
CA LYS A 336 -41.53 -12.38 22.47
C LYS A 336 -43.06 -12.32 22.50
N ARG A 337 -43.67 -12.04 23.66
CA ARG A 337 -45.13 -11.79 23.79
C ARG A 337 -45.55 -10.37 23.42
N ALA A 338 -44.63 -9.40 23.44
CA ALA A 338 -44.89 -7.99 23.16
C ALA A 338 -44.64 -7.59 21.68
N ALA A 339 -44.21 -8.51 20.82
CA ALA A 339 -44.11 -8.26 19.39
C ALA A 339 -45.51 -8.15 18.77
N PRO A 340 -45.89 -7.01 18.15
CA PRO A 340 -47.20 -6.85 17.55
C PRO A 340 -47.31 -7.73 16.29
N ALA A 341 -48.36 -8.55 16.25
CA ALA A 341 -48.82 -9.18 15.02
C ALA A 341 -49.36 -8.07 14.10
N GLY A 342 -48.58 -7.64 13.10
CA GLY A 342 -49.05 -6.65 12.16
C GLY A 342 -47.97 -6.11 11.22
N ALA A 343 -47.72 -6.83 10.13
CA ALA A 343 -47.51 -6.26 8.81
C ALA A 343 -47.75 -7.39 7.80
N ALA A 344 -48.82 -7.22 7.03
CA ALA A 344 -49.28 -8.12 5.96
C ALA A 344 -48.29 -8.19 4.79
#